data_AF-A0A5J4QQJ1-F1
#
_entry.id   AF-A0A5J4QQJ1-F1
#
_cell.length_a   1.000
_cell.length_b   1.000
_cell.length_c   1.000
_cell.angle_alpha   90.00
_cell.angle_beta   90.00
_cell.angle_gamma   90.00
#
_symmetry.space_group_name_H-M   'P 1'
#
loop_
_entity.id
_entity.type
_entity.pdbx_description
1 polymer ?
#
loop_
_entity_poly.entity_id
_entity_poly.type
_entity_poly.pdbx_seq_one_letter_code
_entity_poly.pdbx_strand_id
1 'polypeptide(L)'
;MRKIDVLSNVKVVFYPEDGKDSTMIGMNISETSVLNLYLKDRKMEKMVMSPKSNGTLYPMDQIPPDKLRLSTYAWFDYLRPLSKEDIFNWRDKKSDEVLRKSTRKPITSPKRVNKQ
;
A
#
# COMPACT_ATOMS: atom_id res chain seq x y z
N MET A 1 16.93 -1.93 -12.64
CA MET A 1 15.91 -2.48 -11.72
C MET A 1 15.92 -1.64 -10.44
N ARG A 2 14.79 -1.07 -10.03
CA ARG A 2 14.66 -0.20 -8.85
C ARG A 2 14.15 -1.01 -7.67
N LYS A 3 14.87 -0.98 -6.54
CA LYS A 3 14.45 -1.60 -5.28
C LYS A 3 13.81 -0.55 -4.36
N ILE A 4 12.69 -0.88 -3.75
CA ILE A 4 12.02 -0.10 -2.70
C ILE A 4 11.96 -0.96 -1.44
N ASP A 5 12.40 -0.39 -0.32
CA ASP A 5 12.42 -1.05 0.98
C ASP A 5 11.40 -0.38 1.91
N VAL A 6 10.43 -1.15 2.40
CA VAL A 6 9.46 -0.73 3.41
C VAL A 6 9.75 -1.52 4.68
N LEU A 7 9.95 -0.81 5.79
CA LEU A 7 10.44 -1.37 7.05
C LEU A 7 9.42 -1.15 8.18
N SER A 8 9.48 -2.05 9.16
CA SER A 8 8.71 -2.08 10.41
C SER A 8 7.23 -2.43 10.26
N ASN A 9 6.36 -1.51 9.83
CA ASN A 9 4.90 -1.71 9.86
C ASN A 9 4.36 -1.85 8.45
N VAL A 10 4.60 -3.02 7.84
CA VAL A 10 4.11 -3.31 6.51
C VAL A 10 2.68 -3.84 6.60
N LYS A 11 1.75 -3.17 5.94
CA LYS A 11 0.43 -3.70 5.58
C LYS A 11 0.25 -3.61 4.07
N VAL A 12 -0.07 -4.72 3.42
CA VAL A 12 -0.26 -4.78 1.97
C VAL A 12 -1.62 -5.38 1.68
N VAL A 13 -2.33 -4.76 0.74
CA VAL A 13 -3.50 -5.34 0.08
C VAL A 13 -3.17 -5.46 -1.41
N PHE A 14 -3.31 -6.65 -1.97
CA PHE A 14 -3.02 -6.88 -3.39
C PHE A 14 -3.88 -8.01 -3.96
N TYR A 15 -4.04 -8.02 -5.28
CA TYR A 15 -4.82 -9.00 -6.01
C TYR A 15 -3.87 -9.88 -6.82
N PRO A 16 -3.49 -11.09 -6.35
CA PRO A 16 -2.67 -11.99 -7.13
C PRO A 16 -3.40 -12.45 -8.41
N GLU A 17 -2.65 -12.45 -9.52
CA GLU A 17 -3.10 -12.97 -10.81
C GLU A 17 -2.54 -14.39 -11.03
N ASP A 18 -3.33 -15.25 -11.67
CA ASP A 18 -2.85 -16.54 -12.15
C ASP A 18 -1.89 -16.31 -13.34
N GLY A 19 -0.71 -16.92 -13.27
CA GLY A 19 0.33 -16.79 -14.29
C GLY A 19 -0.02 -17.42 -15.64
N LYS A 20 -1.10 -18.22 -15.73
CA LYS A 20 -1.52 -18.86 -16.99
C LYS A 20 -2.46 -18.00 -17.83
N ASP A 21 -3.41 -17.31 -17.19
CA ASP A 21 -4.51 -16.62 -17.87
C ASP A 21 -4.77 -15.18 -17.35
N SER A 22 -3.90 -14.65 -16.48
CA SER A 22 -4.03 -13.31 -15.87
C SER A 22 -5.35 -13.10 -15.10
N THR A 23 -6.03 -14.17 -14.70
CA THR A 23 -7.25 -14.06 -13.88
C THR A 23 -6.90 -13.70 -12.44
N MET A 24 -7.67 -12.80 -11.84
CA MET A 24 -7.50 -12.47 -10.42
C MET A 24 -8.01 -13.63 -9.55
N ILE A 25 -7.13 -14.17 -8.71
CA ILE A 25 -7.44 -15.31 -7.84
C ILE A 25 -8.26 -14.85 -6.63
N GLY A 26 -7.99 -13.64 -6.12
CA GLY A 26 -8.62 -13.10 -4.93
C GLY A 26 -7.94 -11.83 -4.45
N MET A 27 -8.29 -11.37 -3.26
CA MET A 27 -7.63 -10.26 -2.56
C MET A 27 -6.85 -10.79 -1.36
N ASN A 28 -5.55 -10.56 -1.35
CA ASN A 28 -4.70 -10.87 -0.20
C ASN A 28 -4.48 -9.63 0.66
N ILE A 29 -4.68 -9.78 1.97
CA ILE A 29 -4.30 -8.79 2.97
C ILE A 29 -3.21 -9.42 3.82
N SER A 30 -2.03 -8.82 3.83
CA SER A 30 -0.87 -9.35 4.56
C SER A 30 -0.17 -8.27 5.38
N GLU A 31 0.35 -8.69 6.52
CA GLU A 31 1.17 -7.87 7.41
C GLU A 31 2.53 -8.53 7.63
N THR A 32 3.59 -7.72 7.67
CA THR A 32 4.96 -8.18 7.93
C THR A 32 5.84 -7.02 8.43
N SER A 33 7.12 -7.31 8.69
CA SER A 33 8.09 -6.33 9.17
C SER A 33 8.92 -5.70 8.04
N VAL A 34 9.15 -6.42 6.95
CA VAL A 34 9.97 -5.95 5.82
C VAL A 34 9.32 -6.35 4.50
N LEU A 35 9.22 -5.38 3.60
CA LEU A 35 8.77 -5.58 2.23
C LEU A 35 9.79 -4.98 1.28
N ASN A 36 10.32 -5.82 0.41
CA ASN A 36 11.20 -5.41 -0.68
C ASN A 36 10.42 -5.52 -2.00
N LEU A 37 10.27 -4.40 -2.70
CA LEU A 37 9.65 -4.31 -4.01
C LEU A 37 10.73 -4.09 -5.07
N TYR A 38 10.73 -4.92 -6.12
CA TYR A 38 11.63 -4.81 -7.27
C TYR A 38 10.84 -4.40 -8.49
N LEU A 39 11.10 -3.19 -8.99
CA LEU A 39 10.44 -2.63 -10.15
C LEU A 39 11.38 -2.59 -11.36
N LYS A 40 10.82 -2.90 -12.53
CA LYS A 40 11.47 -2.72 -13.83
C LYS A 40 10.51 -1.97 -14.73
N ASP A 41 10.98 -0.90 -15.38
CA ASP A 41 10.17 -0.06 -16.26
C ASP A 41 8.86 0.46 -15.62
N ARG A 42 8.94 0.79 -14.32
CA ARG A 42 7.81 1.20 -13.46
C ARG A 42 6.73 0.13 -13.25
N LYS A 43 6.98 -1.12 -13.65
CA LYS A 43 6.12 -2.28 -13.38
C LYS A 43 6.66 -3.12 -12.24
N MET A 44 5.75 -3.78 -11.51
CA MET A 44 6.09 -4.69 -10.43
C MET A 44 6.65 -6.00 -11.00
N GLU A 45 7.88 -6.36 -10.65
CA GLU A 45 8.51 -7.62 -11.12
C GLU A 45 8.59 -8.64 -9.98
N LYS A 46 8.93 -8.21 -8.76
CA LYS A 46 9.01 -9.10 -7.61
C LYS A 46 8.66 -8.39 -6.31
N MET A 47 7.96 -9.10 -5.44
CA MET A 47 7.66 -8.71 -4.08
C MET A 47 8.22 -9.76 -3.12
N VAL A 48 8.98 -9.33 -2.11
CA VAL A 48 9.52 -10.22 -1.05
C VAL A 48 9.09 -9.68 0.30
N MET A 49 8.43 -10.52 1.09
CA MET A 49 8.01 -10.23 2.46
C MET A 49 8.89 -11.03 3.43
N SER A 50 9.43 -10.37 4.46
CA SER A 50 10.20 -11.03 5.51
C SER A 50 9.99 -10.35 6.87
N PRO A 51 9.88 -11.11 7.98
CA PRO A 51 9.75 -12.57 8.07
C PRO A 51 8.44 -13.06 7.42
N LYS A 52 8.14 -14.37 7.53
CA LYS A 52 6.90 -14.98 7.01
C LYS A 52 5.72 -14.06 7.33
N SER A 53 5.02 -13.61 6.29
CA SER A 53 3.88 -12.71 6.45
C SER A 53 2.71 -13.43 7.10
N ASN A 54 1.92 -12.69 7.86
CA ASN A 54 0.61 -13.13 8.30
C ASN A 54 -0.44 -12.49 7.40
N GLY A 55 -1.20 -13.30 6.66
CA GLY A 55 -2.18 -12.77 5.74
C GLY A 55 -3.32 -13.72 5.43
N THR A 56 -4.40 -13.14 4.93
CA THR A 56 -5.64 -13.83 4.55
C THR A 56 -5.91 -13.55 3.08
N LEU A 57 -6.19 -14.60 2.31
CA LEU A 57 -6.64 -14.51 0.92
C LEU A 57 -8.16 -14.69 0.90
N TYR A 58 -8.86 -13.68 0.41
CA TYR A 58 -10.30 -13.70 0.17
C TYR A 58 -10.57 -13.97 -1.31
N PRO A 59 -11.38 -14.97 -1.68
CA PRO A 59 -11.93 -15.08 -3.03
C PRO A 59 -12.66 -13.80 -3.44
N MET A 60 -12.69 -13.47 -4.73
CA MET A 60 -13.20 -12.18 -5.24
C MET A 60 -14.65 -11.87 -4.83
N ASP A 61 -15.48 -12.90 -4.72
CA ASP A 61 -16.90 -12.84 -4.32
C ASP A 61 -17.11 -12.79 -2.79
N GLN A 62 -16.04 -13.04 -2.02
CA GLN A 62 -16.09 -13.18 -0.55
C GLN A 62 -15.27 -12.11 0.17
N ILE A 63 -14.94 -11.01 -0.51
CA ILE A 63 -14.21 -9.90 0.10
C ILE A 63 -15.15 -9.10 1.00
N PRO A 64 -14.89 -9.01 2.31
CA PRO A 64 -15.70 -8.17 3.18
C PRO A 64 -15.55 -6.68 2.81
N PRO A 65 -16.62 -5.87 2.78
CA PRO A 65 -16.56 -4.46 2.37
C PRO A 65 -15.59 -3.61 3.19
N ASP A 66 -15.40 -3.92 4.48
CA ASP A 66 -14.50 -3.21 5.40
C ASP A 66 -13.01 -3.52 5.15
N LYS A 67 -12.72 -4.55 4.33
CA LYS A 67 -11.36 -5.04 4.06
C LYS A 67 -10.76 -4.55 2.75
N LEU A 68 -11.57 -3.91 1.91
CA LEU A 68 -11.14 -3.37 0.60
C LEU A 68 -10.08 -2.27 0.73
N ARG A 69 -9.94 -1.66 1.90
CA ARG A 69 -9.07 -0.50 2.15
C ARG A 69 -8.21 -0.73 3.38
N LEU A 70 -6.98 -0.19 3.35
CA LEU A 70 -6.12 -0.15 4.52
C LEU A 70 -6.73 0.80 5.56
N SER A 71 -7.18 0.26 6.69
CA SER A 71 -7.86 1.02 7.76
C SER A 71 -6.97 2.07 8.43
N THR A 72 -5.65 1.93 8.34
CA THR A 72 -4.67 2.89 8.88
C THR A 72 -4.25 3.94 7.85
N TYR A 73 -4.70 3.83 6.60
CA TYR A 73 -4.39 4.78 5.54
C TYR A 73 -5.56 5.75 5.35
N ALA A 74 -5.25 7.01 5.05
CA ALA A 74 -6.26 8.03 4.77
C ALA A 74 -6.51 8.12 3.26
N TRP A 75 -7.69 7.67 2.82
CA TRP A 75 -8.03 7.49 1.42
C TRP A 75 -8.64 8.75 0.80
N PHE A 76 -7.80 9.72 0.46
CA PHE A 76 -8.23 11.00 -0.13
C PHE A 76 -8.37 10.99 -1.65
N ASP A 77 -8.77 9.87 -2.27
CA ASP A 77 -8.78 9.76 -3.74
C ASP A 77 -9.68 10.81 -4.41
N TYR A 78 -10.79 11.18 -3.76
CA TYR A 78 -11.70 12.26 -4.21
C TYR A 78 -11.10 13.67 -4.17
N LEU A 79 -10.00 13.87 -3.43
CA LEU A 79 -9.25 15.13 -3.40
C LEU A 79 -8.11 15.16 -4.42
N ARG A 80 -7.80 14.03 -5.08
CA ARG A 80 -6.77 14.00 -6.11
C ARG A 80 -7.17 14.96 -7.25
N PRO A 81 -6.33 15.95 -7.59
CA PRO A 81 -6.58 16.81 -8.75
C PRO A 81 -6.68 15.97 -10.03
N LEU A 82 -7.76 16.16 -10.80
CA LEU A 82 -7.98 15.52 -12.10
C LEU A 82 -7.62 16.46 -13.25
N SER A 83 -7.67 17.76 -12.99
CA SER A 83 -7.35 18.83 -13.94
C SER A 83 -6.40 19.85 -13.30
N LYS A 84 -5.81 20.73 -14.10
CA LYS A 84 -4.95 21.81 -13.57
C LYS A 84 -5.76 22.82 -12.77
N GLU A 85 -7.01 23.01 -13.16
CA GLU A 85 -7.95 23.97 -12.59
C GLU A 85 -8.36 23.57 -11.16
N ASP A 86 -8.23 22.30 -10.80
CA ASP A 86 -8.54 21.80 -9.46
C ASP A 86 -7.68 22.42 -8.35
N ILE A 87 -6.53 23.02 -8.66
CA ILE A 87 -5.71 23.74 -7.68
C ILE A 87 -6.44 24.97 -7.08
N PHE A 88 -7.44 25.50 -7.79
CA PHE A 88 -8.24 26.62 -7.35
C PHE A 88 -9.51 26.18 -6.61
N ASN A 89 -9.89 24.91 -6.72
CA ASN A 89 -11.10 24.34 -6.14
C ASN A 89 -10.77 23.63 -4.83
N TRP A 90 -10.79 24.37 -3.72
CA TRP A 90 -10.61 23.81 -2.39
C TRP A 90 -11.83 22.97 -2.00
N ARG A 91 -11.59 21.68 -1.72
CA ARG A 91 -12.60 20.71 -1.27
C ARG A 91 -12.29 20.29 0.16
N ASP A 92 -13.30 20.29 1.02
CA ASP A 92 -13.14 19.82 2.39
C ASP A 92 -12.98 18.30 2.47
N LYS A 93 -12.30 17.85 3.52
CA LYS A 93 -12.19 16.43 3.83
C LYS A 93 -13.52 15.93 4.40
N LYS A 94 -13.98 14.79 3.92
CA LYS A 94 -15.13 14.09 4.50
C LYS A 94 -14.88 13.79 5.98
N SER A 95 -15.93 13.89 6.79
CA SER A 95 -15.88 13.69 8.26
C SER A 95 -15.27 12.35 8.67
N ASP A 96 -15.46 11.32 7.84
CA ASP A 96 -15.09 9.94 8.16
C ASP A 96 -13.66 9.60 7.70
N GLU A 97 -13.05 10.48 6.90
CA GLU A 97 -11.72 10.30 6.32
C GLU A 97 -10.77 11.40 6.82
N VAL A 98 -10.64 11.54 8.15
CA VAL A 98 -9.71 12.49 8.76
C VAL A 98 -8.35 11.83 9.02
N LEU A 99 -7.27 12.59 8.87
CA LEU A 99 -5.93 12.14 9.25
C LEU A 99 -5.92 11.75 10.74
N ARG A 100 -5.61 10.48 11.02
CA ARG A 100 -5.45 10.02 12.41
C ARG A 100 -4.27 10.76 13.04
N LYS A 101 -4.50 11.41 14.18
CA LYS A 101 -3.44 12.05 14.96
C LYS A 101 -2.44 10.98 15.41
N SER A 102 -1.20 11.05 14.94
CA SER A 102 -0.12 10.18 15.41
C SER A 102 0.48 10.78 16.68
N THR A 103 0.43 10.05 17.79
CA THR A 103 1.15 10.38 19.03
C THR A 103 2.60 9.87 19.02
N ARG A 104 3.03 9.22 17.94
CA ARG A 104 4.36 8.59 17.85
C ARG A 104 5.44 9.66 17.70
N LYS A 105 6.48 9.58 18.53
CA LYS A 105 7.70 10.37 18.37
C LYS A 105 8.32 10.11 16.98
N PRO A 106 8.84 11.14 16.30
CA PRO A 106 9.48 10.96 15.00
C PRO A 106 10.61 9.95 15.12
N ILE A 107 10.55 8.87 14.33
CA ILE A 107 11.66 7.92 14.23
C ILE A 107 12.71 8.60 13.35
N THR A 108 13.93 8.75 13.86
CA THR A 108 15.07 9.10 13.01
C THR A 108 15.27 7.98 11.99
N SER A 109 15.02 8.26 10.71
CA SER A 109 15.27 7.28 9.65
C SER A 109 16.72 6.80 9.72
N PRO A 110 17.00 5.49 9.62
CA PRO A 110 18.38 5.01 9.57
C PRO A 110 19.10 5.70 8.41
N LYS A 111 20.27 6.29 8.69
CA LYS A 111 21.11 6.92 7.66
C LYS A 111 21.40 5.86 6.59
N ARG A 112 21.04 6.16 5.35
CA ARG A 112 21.33 5.30 4.20
C ARG A 112 22.85 5.25 4.03
N VAL A 113 23.49 4.20 4.53
CA VAL A 113 24.92 3.98 4.32
C VAL A 113 25.09 3.52 2.88
N ASN A 114 25.59 4.41 2.02
CA ASN A 114 26.06 4.01 0.70
C ASN A 114 27.31 3.15 0.92
N LYS A 115 27.21 1.85 0.66
CA LYS A 115 28.41 1.03 0.48
C LYS A 115 29.02 1.43 -0.88
N GLN A 116 30.26 1.91 -0.83
CA GLN A 116 31.12 2.10 -2.00
C GLN A 116 31.42 0.74 -2.65
#